data_AF-A0A3C0T2G7-F1
#
_entry.id   AF-A0A3C0T2G7-F1
#
_cell.length_a   1.000
_cell.length_b   1.000
_cell.length_c   1.000
_cell.angle_alpha   90.00
_cell.angle_beta   90.00
_cell.angle_gamma   90.00
#
_symmetry.space_group_name_H-M   'P 1'
#
loop_
_entity.id
_entity.type
_entity.pdbx_description
1 polymer ?
#
loop_
_entity_poly.entity_id
_entity_poly.type
_entity_poly.pdbx_seq_one_letter_code
_entity_poly.pdbx_strand_id
1 'polypeptide(L)'
;MKDRVEKKRLAILRVLRDAGDPLASKTITDELLDIGYDISPRTIRHHLKSMDEEGLTEYSEKHGRFITAAGIRELEASRVFEKVGFLNTRIEQMAWRMDFDIRSQKGSVIVNISFIKKDDLEKAVELLIPVFKTGYTMGQLVRLYNEGEQIGTHSVPEGWVGLGTVCSFTLNGVLTKTGIPVQSRFGGLLQVENSEPTRFVEIINYDGTSIDPLEIFIQSGMMDFSEICDSGSGRIGANLFEIPSEARRQAVRIAGRMEKLGLGNVLKFGFPEHPLLEIPISIGRAGGIAIGGLNPIAALIEAGLDVKSHAVSDLADFSSLFHFSSLPARIQLFR
;
A
#
# COMPACT_ATOMS: atom_id res chain seq x y z
N MET A 1 -11.81 18.11 27.55
CA MET A 1 -12.51 16.97 28.19
C MET A 1 -13.14 16.02 27.17
N LYS A 2 -13.95 16.50 26.21
CA LYS A 2 -14.48 15.68 25.09
C LYS A 2 -13.38 14.95 24.30
N ASP A 3 -12.33 15.67 23.91
CA ASP A 3 -11.17 15.13 23.15
C ASP A 3 -10.46 13.95 23.85
N ARG A 4 -10.36 13.97 25.18
CA ARG A 4 -9.71 12.90 25.97
C ARG A 4 -10.60 11.65 26.09
N VAL A 5 -11.92 11.83 26.09
CA VAL A 5 -12.88 10.73 26.08
C VAL A 5 -12.89 10.08 24.69
N GLU A 6 -12.93 10.89 23.65
CA GLU A 6 -12.91 10.46 22.25
C GLU A 6 -11.65 9.68 21.90
N LYS A 7 -10.45 10.15 22.29
CA LYS A 7 -9.19 9.41 22.12
C LYS A 7 -9.21 8.02 22.75
N LYS A 8 -9.76 7.89 23.96
CA LYS A 8 -9.90 6.59 24.65
C LYS A 8 -10.89 5.68 23.93
N ARG A 9 -11.99 6.23 23.43
CA ARG A 9 -12.98 5.50 22.63
C ARG A 9 -12.37 4.95 21.34
N LEU A 10 -11.64 5.79 20.61
CA LEU A 10 -10.97 5.39 19.37
C LEU A 10 -9.81 4.42 19.60
N ALA A 11 -9.17 4.42 20.77
CA ALA A 11 -8.16 3.42 21.14
C ALA A 11 -8.80 2.04 21.37
N ILE A 12 -9.95 1.99 22.05
CA ILE A 12 -10.72 0.75 22.26
C ILE A 12 -11.14 0.14 20.91
N LEU A 13 -11.67 0.95 19.99
CA LEU A 13 -12.06 0.50 18.65
C LEU A 13 -10.85 -0.02 17.84
N ARG A 14 -9.65 0.59 17.97
CA ARG A 14 -8.42 0.08 17.32
C ARG A 14 -8.06 -1.32 17.81
N VAL A 15 -8.04 -1.53 19.12
CA VAL A 15 -7.72 -2.84 19.72
C VAL A 15 -8.70 -3.91 19.24
N LEU A 16 -10.00 -3.60 19.20
CA LEU A 16 -11.01 -4.53 18.69
C LEU A 16 -10.87 -4.85 17.19
N ARG A 17 -10.45 -3.87 16.38
CA ARG A 17 -10.20 -4.07 14.94
C ARG A 17 -8.95 -4.93 14.71
N ASP A 18 -7.86 -4.61 15.39
CA ASP A 18 -6.55 -5.24 15.15
C ASP A 18 -6.52 -6.71 15.63
N ALA A 19 -7.37 -7.05 16.61
CA ALA A 19 -7.52 -8.42 17.09
C ALA A 19 -8.20 -9.37 16.09
N GLY A 20 -9.10 -8.86 15.22
CA GLY A 20 -9.86 -9.68 14.27
C GLY A 20 -10.91 -10.62 14.90
N ASP A 21 -10.72 -11.01 16.16
CA ASP A 21 -11.59 -11.87 16.95
C ASP A 21 -12.22 -11.13 18.15
N PRO A 22 -13.36 -11.61 18.68
CA PRO A 22 -13.99 -11.01 19.85
C PRO A 22 -13.09 -11.01 21.09
N LEU A 23 -13.01 -9.86 21.78
CA LEU A 23 -12.16 -9.70 22.97
C LEU A 23 -12.95 -9.55 24.27
N ALA A 24 -12.44 -10.18 25.32
CA ALA A 24 -12.88 -9.93 26.68
C ALA A 24 -12.38 -8.56 27.18
N SER A 25 -13.13 -7.91 28.08
CA SER A 25 -12.75 -6.59 28.61
C SER A 25 -11.39 -6.58 29.32
N LYS A 26 -10.93 -7.71 29.86
CA LYS A 26 -9.59 -7.84 30.45
C LYS A 26 -8.51 -7.75 29.37
N THR A 27 -8.62 -8.54 28.30
CA THR A 27 -7.71 -8.50 27.16
C THR A 27 -7.66 -7.11 26.53
N ILE A 28 -8.81 -6.44 26.36
CA ILE A 28 -8.85 -5.05 25.88
C ILE A 28 -8.06 -4.11 26.81
N THR A 29 -8.12 -4.33 28.12
CA THR A 29 -7.38 -3.50 29.09
C THR A 29 -5.87 -3.70 28.96
N ASP A 30 -5.44 -4.96 28.84
CA ASP A 30 -4.04 -5.33 28.74
C ASP A 30 -3.43 -4.78 27.42
N GLU A 31 -4.12 -4.97 26.29
CA GLU A 31 -3.73 -4.42 24.98
C GLU A 31 -3.65 -2.89 24.98
N LEU A 32 -4.59 -2.21 25.64
CA LEU A 32 -4.57 -0.75 25.77
C LEU A 32 -3.38 -0.25 26.60
N LEU A 33 -3.01 -0.99 27.65
CA LEU A 33 -1.86 -0.65 28.49
C LEU A 33 -0.55 -0.76 27.68
N ASP A 34 -0.41 -1.79 26.85
CA ASP A 34 0.76 -2.02 25.99
C ASP A 34 0.96 -0.90 24.95
N ILE A 35 -0.12 -0.26 24.50
CA ILE A 35 -0.07 0.92 23.61
C ILE A 35 -0.10 2.26 24.36
N GLY A 36 0.14 2.26 25.68
CA GLY A 36 0.33 3.46 26.50
C GLY A 36 -0.94 4.10 27.06
N TYR A 37 -2.09 3.42 27.01
CA TYR A 37 -3.35 3.88 27.57
C TYR A 37 -3.65 3.22 28.91
N ASP A 38 -3.29 3.89 30.01
CA ASP A 38 -3.72 3.49 31.36
C ASP A 38 -5.20 3.88 31.59
N ILE A 39 -6.10 2.92 31.36
CA ILE A 39 -7.56 3.08 31.52
C ILE A 39 -8.08 2.00 32.45
N SER A 40 -8.79 2.41 33.51
CA SER A 40 -9.38 1.44 34.44
C SER A 40 -10.39 0.50 33.75
N PRO A 41 -10.47 -0.79 34.15
CA PRO A 41 -11.44 -1.74 33.62
C PRO A 41 -12.90 -1.29 33.75
N ARG A 42 -13.21 -0.45 34.75
CA ARG A 42 -14.55 0.14 34.94
C ARG A 42 -14.85 1.17 33.85
N THR A 43 -13.87 2.02 33.52
CA THR A 43 -13.98 3.03 32.46
C THR A 43 -14.07 2.38 31.08
N ILE A 44 -13.31 1.31 30.83
CA ILE A 44 -13.40 0.53 29.58
C ILE A 44 -14.81 -0.06 29.42
N ARG A 45 -15.35 -0.72 30.44
CA ARG A 45 -16.72 -1.26 30.42
C ARG A 45 -17.78 -0.18 30.18
N HIS A 46 -17.60 1.01 30.75
CA HIS A 46 -18.49 2.14 30.51
C HIS A 46 -18.46 2.62 29.05
N HIS A 47 -17.26 2.79 28.47
CA HIS A 47 -17.14 3.17 27.05
C HIS A 47 -17.71 2.12 26.11
N LEU A 48 -17.41 0.84 26.37
CA LEU A 48 -17.92 -0.26 25.56
C LEU A 48 -19.46 -0.32 25.60
N LYS A 49 -20.08 -0.13 26.76
CA LYS A 49 -21.55 -0.08 26.85
C LYS A 49 -22.13 1.07 26.01
N SER A 50 -21.54 2.25 26.09
CA SER A 50 -21.96 3.40 25.28
C SER A 50 -21.72 3.18 23.78
N MET A 51 -20.68 2.46 23.39
CA MET A 51 -20.43 2.08 21.99
C MET A 51 -21.40 1.01 21.50
N ASP A 52 -21.82 0.08 22.37
CA ASP A 52 -22.85 -0.89 22.07
C ASP A 52 -24.19 -0.17 21.78
N GLU A 53 -24.54 0.84 22.59
CA GLU A 53 -25.74 1.68 22.39
C GLU A 53 -25.69 2.52 21.10
N GLU A 54 -24.49 2.90 20.65
CA GLU A 54 -24.26 3.63 19.39
C GLU A 54 -24.10 2.68 18.18
N GLY A 55 -24.12 1.36 18.39
CA GLY A 55 -23.94 0.35 17.35
C GLY A 55 -22.51 0.26 16.80
N LEU A 56 -21.51 0.81 17.49
CA LEU A 56 -20.10 0.79 17.08
C LEU A 56 -19.39 -0.52 17.50
N THR A 57 -19.85 -1.12 18.59
CA THR A 57 -19.41 -2.43 19.06
C THR A 57 -20.62 -3.32 19.30
N GLU A 58 -20.40 -4.62 19.32
CA GLU A 58 -21.45 -5.58 19.65
C GLU A 58 -20.90 -6.63 20.63
N TYR A 59 -21.75 -7.03 21.58
CA TYR A 59 -21.43 -8.00 22.60
C TYR A 59 -22.04 -9.38 22.28
N SER A 60 -21.20 -10.41 22.26
CA SER A 60 -21.62 -11.80 22.20
C SER A 60 -21.30 -12.49 23.52
N GLU A 61 -22.33 -13.05 24.18
CA GLU A 61 -22.23 -13.68 25.51
C GLU A 61 -21.14 -14.78 25.61
N LYS A 62 -20.77 -15.41 24.49
CA LYS A 62 -19.78 -16.50 24.45
C LYS A 62 -18.38 -16.09 23.99
N HIS A 63 -18.23 -14.95 23.33
CA HIS A 63 -16.97 -14.59 22.66
C HIS A 63 -16.38 -13.24 23.11
N GLY A 64 -17.17 -12.36 23.75
CA GLY A 64 -16.70 -11.03 24.15
C GLY A 64 -17.26 -9.95 23.23
N ARG A 65 -16.52 -8.85 23.02
CA ARG A 65 -16.96 -7.76 22.14
C ARG A 65 -16.19 -7.73 20.83
N PHE A 66 -16.89 -7.38 19.76
CA PHE A 66 -16.30 -7.12 18.45
C PHE A 66 -16.68 -5.73 17.96
N ILE A 67 -15.87 -5.19 17.05
CA ILE A 67 -16.17 -3.94 16.36
C ILE A 67 -17.15 -4.20 15.22
N THR A 68 -18.16 -3.34 15.05
CA THR A 68 -19.11 -3.45 13.94
C THR A 68 -18.58 -2.72 12.70
N ALA A 69 -19.22 -2.92 11.54
CA ALA A 69 -18.94 -2.11 10.35
C ALA A 69 -19.13 -0.60 10.58
N ALA A 70 -20.08 -0.22 11.45
CA ALA A 70 -20.26 1.18 11.84
C ALA A 70 -19.11 1.67 12.74
N GLY A 71 -18.64 0.85 13.68
CA GLY A 71 -17.45 1.13 14.48
C GLY A 71 -16.19 1.31 13.64
N ILE A 72 -16.00 0.49 12.60
CA ILE A 72 -14.90 0.64 11.65
C ILE A 72 -15.00 1.99 10.92
N ARG A 73 -16.18 2.34 10.40
CA ARG A 73 -16.40 3.63 9.74
C ARG A 73 -16.18 4.82 10.66
N GLU A 74 -16.63 4.75 11.91
CA GLU A 74 -16.42 5.79 12.92
C GLU A 74 -14.91 5.97 13.22
N LEU A 75 -14.20 4.85 13.37
CA LEU A 75 -12.75 4.85 13.56
C LEU A 75 -12.01 5.50 12.38
N GLU A 76 -12.54 5.33 11.18
CA GLU A 76 -12.02 5.93 9.96
C GLU A 76 -12.36 7.42 9.83
N ALA A 77 -13.57 7.84 10.22
CA ALA A 77 -14.04 9.21 10.08
C ALA A 77 -13.40 10.18 11.11
N SER A 78 -13.29 9.78 12.37
CA SER A 78 -12.94 10.67 13.49
C SER A 78 -11.44 11.00 13.59
N ARG A 79 -10.66 10.73 12.54
CA ARG A 79 -9.19 10.88 12.54
C ARG A 79 -8.60 11.55 11.32
N VAL A 80 -9.35 12.27 10.47
CA VAL A 80 -8.77 12.83 9.22
C VAL A 80 -7.51 13.68 9.47
N PHE A 81 -7.46 14.49 10.55
CA PHE A 81 -6.28 15.27 10.91
C PHE A 81 -5.18 14.43 11.61
N GLU A 82 -5.53 13.46 12.46
CA GLU A 82 -4.58 12.51 13.07
C GLU A 82 -4.03 11.47 12.08
N LYS A 83 -4.65 11.35 10.89
CA LYS A 83 -4.23 10.47 9.81
C LYS A 83 -3.20 11.12 8.88
N VAL A 84 -2.97 12.44 8.99
CA VAL A 84 -1.90 13.11 8.26
C VAL A 84 -0.56 12.53 8.74
N GLY A 85 0.20 11.91 7.82
CA GLY A 85 1.41 11.15 8.13
C GLY A 85 1.20 9.69 8.52
N PHE A 86 -0.06 9.23 8.68
CA PHE A 86 -0.37 7.81 8.97
C PHE A 86 0.06 6.89 7.83
N LEU A 87 0.06 7.38 6.59
CA LEU A 87 0.60 6.64 5.46
C LEU A 87 2.09 6.35 5.65
N ASN A 88 2.88 7.33 6.11
CA ASN A 88 4.30 7.10 6.39
C ASN A 88 4.49 6.06 7.51
N THR A 89 3.70 6.13 8.59
CA THR A 89 3.71 5.10 9.64
C THR A 89 3.33 3.72 9.10
N ARG A 90 2.30 3.63 8.24
CA ARG A 90 1.87 2.36 7.62
C ARG A 90 2.97 1.79 6.72
N ILE A 91 3.65 2.64 5.94
CA ILE A 91 4.79 2.25 5.10
C ILE A 91 5.91 1.67 5.97
N GLU A 92 6.28 2.35 7.05
CA GLU A 92 7.32 1.90 7.98
C GLU A 92 6.94 0.57 8.65
N GLN A 93 5.70 0.44 9.13
CA GLN A 93 5.18 -0.79 9.73
C GLN A 93 5.20 -1.96 8.75
N MET A 94 4.76 -1.75 7.51
CA MET A 94 4.77 -2.82 6.49
C MET A 94 6.20 -3.19 6.11
N ALA A 95 7.09 -2.21 5.91
CA ALA A 95 8.50 -2.45 5.63
C ALA A 95 9.20 -3.23 6.77
N TRP A 96 8.80 -2.99 8.02
CA TRP A 96 9.29 -3.71 9.19
C TRP A 96 8.74 -5.14 9.29
N ARG A 97 7.42 -5.33 9.09
CA ARG A 97 6.75 -6.65 9.17
C ARG A 97 7.12 -7.58 8.00
N MET A 98 7.36 -7.01 6.82
CA MET A 98 7.88 -7.75 5.66
C MET A 98 9.12 -8.54 6.07
N ASP A 99 9.30 -9.76 5.59
CA ASP A 99 10.43 -10.64 5.95
C ASP A 99 11.20 -11.23 4.75
N PHE A 100 10.93 -10.74 3.54
CA PHE A 100 11.65 -11.17 2.34
C PHE A 100 13.17 -11.03 2.46
N ASP A 101 13.87 -12.15 2.25
CA ASP A 101 15.32 -12.23 2.13
C ASP A 101 15.73 -12.41 0.67
N ILE A 102 16.41 -11.39 0.14
CA ILE A 102 16.81 -11.32 -1.28
C ILE A 102 17.79 -12.43 -1.70
N ARG A 103 18.52 -13.05 -0.76
CA ARG A 103 19.52 -14.09 -1.07
C ARG A 103 18.86 -15.45 -1.24
N SER A 104 18.00 -15.82 -0.29
CA SER A 104 17.27 -17.08 -0.28
C SER A 104 16.00 -17.05 -1.13
N GLN A 105 15.53 -15.85 -1.51
CA GLN A 105 14.29 -15.62 -2.27
C GLN A 105 13.07 -16.22 -1.55
N LYS A 106 13.00 -16.00 -0.23
CA LYS A 106 11.94 -16.50 0.65
C LYS A 106 11.44 -15.38 1.54
N GLY A 107 10.21 -15.55 2.03
CA GLY A 107 9.52 -14.59 2.87
C GLY A 107 8.45 -13.81 2.10
N SER A 108 7.86 -12.86 2.78
CA SER A 108 6.76 -12.03 2.33
C SER A 108 7.23 -10.71 1.76
N VAL A 109 6.54 -10.24 0.72
CA VAL A 109 6.73 -8.91 0.10
C VAL A 109 5.45 -8.10 0.21
N ILE A 110 5.56 -6.78 0.09
CA ILE A 110 4.40 -5.88 0.19
C ILE A 110 3.71 -5.81 -1.17
N VAL A 111 2.40 -6.00 -1.17
CA VAL A 111 1.56 -5.89 -2.38
C VAL A 111 0.45 -4.86 -2.20
N ASN A 112 0.10 -4.21 -3.30
CA ASN A 112 -1.18 -3.51 -3.43
C ASN A 112 -2.22 -4.48 -3.96
N ILE A 113 -3.49 -4.23 -3.64
CA ILE A 113 -4.61 -5.08 -4.08
C ILE A 113 -5.58 -4.22 -4.86
N SER A 114 -6.05 -4.77 -5.98
CA SER A 114 -7.16 -4.22 -6.74
C SER A 114 -8.20 -5.29 -6.99
N PHE A 115 -9.47 -4.95 -6.89
CA PHE A 115 -10.57 -5.85 -7.20
C PHE A 115 -11.09 -5.58 -8.61
N ILE A 116 -11.19 -6.64 -9.41
CA ILE A 116 -11.71 -6.61 -10.79
C ILE A 116 -12.92 -7.56 -10.84
N LYS A 117 -14.01 -7.15 -11.50
CA LYS A 117 -15.17 -8.03 -11.71
C LYS A 117 -14.78 -9.23 -12.56
N LYS A 118 -15.33 -10.41 -12.25
CA LYS A 118 -15.06 -11.65 -13.00
C LYS A 118 -15.34 -11.48 -14.51
N ASP A 119 -16.44 -10.82 -14.84
CA ASP A 119 -16.86 -10.56 -16.23
C ASP A 119 -15.88 -9.68 -17.02
N ASP A 120 -15.09 -8.84 -16.33
CA ASP A 120 -14.13 -7.93 -16.94
C ASP A 120 -12.70 -8.50 -16.99
N LEU A 121 -12.45 -9.70 -16.46
CA LEU A 121 -11.09 -10.24 -16.29
C LEU A 121 -10.32 -10.40 -17.60
N GLU A 122 -10.98 -10.85 -18.66
CA GLU A 122 -10.32 -11.04 -19.97
C GLU A 122 -9.86 -9.71 -20.53
N LYS A 123 -10.79 -8.74 -20.59
CA LYS A 123 -10.50 -7.37 -21.01
C LYS A 123 -9.42 -6.73 -20.14
N ALA A 124 -9.48 -6.94 -18.81
CA ALA A 124 -8.47 -6.43 -17.90
C ALA A 124 -7.08 -7.01 -18.20
N VAL A 125 -6.96 -8.31 -18.43
CA VAL A 125 -5.68 -8.93 -18.79
C VAL A 125 -5.16 -8.43 -20.13
N GLU A 126 -6.02 -8.27 -21.13
CA GLU A 126 -5.62 -7.70 -22.43
C GLU A 126 -4.99 -6.30 -22.30
N LEU A 127 -5.50 -5.48 -21.37
CA LEU A 127 -4.98 -4.14 -21.07
C LEU A 127 -3.70 -4.19 -20.21
N LEU A 128 -3.62 -5.09 -19.23
CA LEU A 128 -2.49 -5.19 -18.31
C LEU A 128 -1.21 -5.66 -19.02
N ILE A 129 -1.31 -6.62 -19.95
CA ILE A 129 -0.12 -7.20 -20.61
C ILE A 129 0.75 -6.13 -21.31
N PRO A 130 0.21 -5.24 -22.16
CA PRO A 130 0.97 -4.12 -22.73
C PRO A 130 1.60 -3.22 -21.67
N VAL A 131 0.85 -2.88 -20.62
CA VAL A 131 1.34 -1.97 -19.56
C VAL A 131 2.56 -2.54 -18.85
N PHE A 132 2.55 -3.82 -18.48
CA PHE A 132 3.73 -4.48 -17.91
C PHE A 132 4.93 -4.52 -18.87
N LYS A 133 4.70 -4.57 -20.19
CA LYS A 133 5.76 -4.55 -21.20
C LYS A 133 6.40 -3.18 -21.39
N THR A 134 5.73 -2.09 -21.01
CA THR A 134 6.31 -0.73 -21.08
C THR A 134 7.53 -0.55 -20.18
N GLY A 135 7.64 -1.35 -19.12
CA GLY A 135 8.63 -1.13 -18.08
C GLY A 135 8.25 -0.01 -17.09
N TYR A 136 7.04 0.54 -17.13
CA TYR A 136 6.54 1.52 -16.15
C TYR A 136 5.64 0.90 -15.06
N THR A 137 5.93 -0.34 -14.68
CA THR A 137 5.33 -1.04 -13.55
C THR A 137 6.35 -1.33 -12.47
N MET A 138 5.93 -1.40 -11.20
CA MET A 138 6.80 -1.88 -10.13
C MET A 138 7.00 -3.39 -10.26
N GLY A 139 8.07 -3.78 -10.94
CA GLY A 139 8.38 -5.18 -11.20
C GLY A 139 7.43 -5.84 -12.22
N GLN A 140 7.48 -7.16 -12.26
CA GLN A 140 6.81 -8.01 -13.27
C GLN A 140 5.98 -9.14 -12.64
N LEU A 141 5.93 -9.17 -11.31
CA LEU A 141 5.24 -10.19 -10.55
C LEU A 141 3.87 -9.72 -10.09
N VAL A 142 2.90 -10.62 -10.16
CA VAL A 142 1.52 -10.41 -9.73
C VAL A 142 0.99 -11.64 -9.00
N ARG A 143 -0.14 -11.48 -8.31
CA ARG A 143 -0.91 -12.59 -7.72
C ARG A 143 -2.38 -12.41 -8.02
N LEU A 144 -3.12 -13.50 -8.13
CA LEU A 144 -4.57 -13.48 -8.14
C LEU A 144 -5.10 -14.05 -6.81
N TYR A 145 -6.21 -13.49 -6.36
CA TYR A 145 -6.90 -13.88 -5.13
C TYR A 145 -8.33 -14.27 -5.46
N ASN A 146 -8.78 -15.36 -4.84
CA ASN A 146 -10.13 -15.86 -5.06
C ASN A 146 -11.17 -15.03 -4.34
N GLU A 147 -12.41 -15.13 -4.81
CA GLU A 147 -13.57 -14.62 -4.10
C GLU A 147 -13.59 -15.12 -2.65
N GLY A 148 -13.87 -14.21 -1.71
CA GLY A 148 -13.88 -14.49 -0.28
C GLY A 148 -12.50 -14.69 0.35
N GLU A 149 -11.40 -14.68 -0.41
CA GLU A 149 -10.05 -14.75 0.14
C GLU A 149 -9.77 -13.50 0.98
N GLN A 150 -9.27 -13.70 2.21
CA GLN A 150 -8.91 -12.62 3.12
C GLN A 150 -7.51 -12.10 2.78
N ILE A 151 -7.37 -10.79 2.66
CA ILE A 151 -6.15 -10.11 2.29
C ILE A 151 -5.96 -8.88 3.19
N GLY A 152 -5.10 -9.00 4.20
CA GLY A 152 -5.00 -8.00 5.27
C GLY A 152 -6.36 -7.72 5.93
N THR A 153 -6.81 -6.47 5.91
CA THR A 153 -8.11 -6.03 6.44
C THR A 153 -9.25 -6.09 5.42
N HIS A 154 -8.99 -6.57 4.21
CA HIS A 154 -9.97 -6.64 3.12
C HIS A 154 -10.29 -8.08 2.77
N SER A 155 -11.49 -8.35 2.29
CA SER A 155 -11.85 -9.62 1.66
C SER A 155 -12.22 -9.36 0.20
N VAL A 156 -11.88 -10.30 -0.70
CA VAL A 156 -12.30 -10.21 -2.10
C VAL A 156 -13.83 -10.33 -2.17
N PRO A 157 -14.56 -9.32 -2.71
CA PRO A 157 -16.01 -9.36 -2.75
C PRO A 157 -16.56 -10.45 -3.67
N GLU A 158 -17.80 -10.89 -3.41
CA GLU A 158 -18.54 -11.82 -4.27
C GLU A 158 -18.71 -11.28 -5.69
N GLY A 159 -18.35 -12.09 -6.70
CA GLY A 159 -18.33 -11.69 -8.12
C GLY A 159 -17.05 -10.98 -8.57
N TRP A 160 -16.04 -10.86 -7.70
CA TRP A 160 -14.78 -10.20 -7.98
C TRP A 160 -13.59 -11.15 -7.84
N VAL A 161 -12.47 -10.74 -8.42
CA VAL A 161 -11.15 -11.35 -8.27
C VAL A 161 -10.18 -10.28 -7.81
N GLY A 162 -9.35 -10.62 -6.83
CA GLY A 162 -8.28 -9.73 -6.39
C GLY A 162 -7.06 -9.88 -7.29
N LEU A 163 -6.46 -8.76 -7.66
CA LEU A 163 -5.17 -8.66 -8.34
C LEU A 163 -4.16 -8.00 -7.38
N GLY A 164 -3.14 -8.76 -7.01
CA GLY A 164 -1.98 -8.30 -6.26
C GLY A 164 -0.88 -7.80 -7.19
N THR A 165 -0.43 -6.57 -6.99
CA THR A 165 0.75 -6.00 -7.68
C THR A 165 1.83 -5.64 -6.65
N VAL A 166 3.10 -5.82 -7.00
CA VAL A 166 4.21 -5.50 -6.09
C VAL A 166 4.19 -4.01 -5.73
N CYS A 167 4.24 -3.70 -4.43
CA CYS A 167 4.28 -2.33 -3.95
C CYS A 167 5.72 -1.78 -3.98
N SER A 168 5.89 -0.50 -4.30
CA SER A 168 7.21 0.15 -4.34
C SER A 168 7.92 0.10 -3.00
N PHE A 169 7.18 0.08 -1.89
CA PHE A 169 7.74 0.00 -0.54
C PHE A 169 8.34 -1.37 -0.20
N THR A 170 8.16 -2.40 -1.04
CA THR A 170 8.97 -3.64 -0.95
C THR A 170 10.46 -3.32 -1.05
N LEU A 171 10.84 -2.36 -1.90
CA LEU A 171 12.22 -1.87 -1.98
C LEU A 171 12.68 -1.28 -0.64
N ASN A 172 11.83 -0.49 0.02
CA ASN A 172 12.16 0.10 1.32
C ASN A 172 12.43 -0.97 2.36
N GLY A 173 11.59 -2.00 2.43
CA GLY A 173 11.77 -3.13 3.34
C GLY A 173 13.10 -3.86 3.11
N VAL A 174 13.45 -4.14 1.84
CA VAL A 174 14.71 -4.81 1.51
C VAL A 174 15.91 -3.92 1.86
N LEU A 175 15.89 -2.64 1.48
CA LEU A 175 16.96 -1.70 1.81
C LEU A 175 17.15 -1.59 3.33
N THR A 176 16.07 -1.44 4.08
CA THR A 176 16.08 -1.32 5.55
C THR A 176 16.68 -2.56 6.20
N LYS A 177 16.28 -3.76 5.77
CA LYS A 177 16.85 -5.03 6.27
C LYS A 177 18.33 -5.20 5.95
N THR A 178 18.82 -4.56 4.88
CA THR A 178 20.25 -4.52 4.56
C THR A 178 21.03 -3.41 5.29
N GLY A 179 20.39 -2.71 6.23
CA GLY A 179 20.98 -1.65 7.04
C GLY A 179 20.94 -0.26 6.39
N ILE A 180 20.16 -0.07 5.32
CA ILE A 180 20.04 1.21 4.63
C ILE A 180 18.71 1.86 5.04
N PRO A 181 18.71 2.92 5.86
CA PRO A 181 17.48 3.63 6.19
C PRO A 181 16.94 4.35 4.95
N VAL A 182 15.64 4.24 4.71
CA VAL A 182 14.95 4.85 3.57
C VAL A 182 13.93 5.86 4.09
N GLN A 183 13.94 7.06 3.52
CA GLN A 183 12.95 8.09 3.79
C GLN A 183 12.08 8.29 2.54
N SER A 184 10.82 7.87 2.59
CA SER A 184 9.85 8.16 1.54
C SER A 184 9.41 9.63 1.64
N ARG A 185 9.56 10.42 0.57
CA ARG A 185 9.20 11.86 0.60
C ARG A 185 7.80 12.12 0.10
N PHE A 186 7.51 11.69 -1.13
CA PHE A 186 6.21 11.91 -1.77
C PHE A 186 5.91 10.86 -2.84
N GLY A 187 4.63 10.76 -3.18
CA GLY A 187 4.17 10.21 -4.45
C GLY A 187 3.79 11.34 -5.40
N GLY A 188 4.00 11.13 -6.69
CA GLY A 188 3.80 12.15 -7.70
C GLY A 188 3.46 11.60 -9.09
N LEU A 189 3.01 12.50 -9.95
CA LEU A 189 2.87 12.24 -11.38
C LEU A 189 4.16 12.63 -12.08
N LEU A 190 4.78 11.65 -12.71
CA LEU A 190 6.01 11.81 -13.48
C LEU A 190 5.68 11.87 -14.97
N GLN A 191 6.08 12.95 -15.61
CA GLN A 191 6.01 13.09 -17.06
C GLN A 191 7.07 12.22 -17.72
N VAL A 192 6.65 11.46 -18.71
CA VAL A 192 7.50 10.68 -19.61
C VAL A 192 7.34 11.26 -21.02
N GLU A 193 8.45 11.45 -21.72
CA GLU A 193 8.49 11.91 -23.11
C GLU A 193 9.49 11.03 -23.87
N ASN A 194 9.06 10.40 -24.96
CA ASN A 194 9.88 9.48 -25.76
C ASN A 194 10.55 8.37 -24.92
N SER A 195 9.79 7.76 -24.01
CA SER A 195 10.25 6.74 -23.07
C SER A 195 11.32 7.20 -22.05
N GLU A 196 11.51 8.51 -21.90
CA GLU A 196 12.44 9.08 -20.91
C GLU A 196 11.67 9.90 -19.86
N PRO A 197 11.96 9.70 -18.55
CA PRO A 197 11.37 10.49 -17.47
C PRO A 197 11.94 11.92 -17.47
N THR A 198 11.07 12.93 -17.50
CA THR A 198 11.51 14.33 -17.61
C THR A 198 11.41 15.08 -16.29
N ARG A 199 10.21 15.19 -15.70
CA ARG A 199 9.94 15.96 -14.47
C ARG A 199 8.68 15.49 -13.76
N PHE A 200 8.60 15.73 -12.45
CA PHE A 200 7.33 15.61 -11.73
C PHE A 200 6.44 16.80 -12.04
N VAL A 201 5.20 16.55 -12.43
CA VAL A 201 4.20 17.61 -12.71
C VAL A 201 3.26 17.84 -11.54
N GLU A 202 3.07 16.84 -10.68
CA GLU A 202 2.29 16.92 -9.44
C GLU A 202 2.99 16.10 -8.36
N ILE A 203 2.95 16.58 -7.10
CA ILE A 203 3.50 15.86 -5.94
C ILE A 203 2.59 16.02 -4.73
N ILE A 204 2.47 14.97 -3.92
CA ILE A 204 1.82 15.01 -2.61
C ILE A 204 2.77 14.37 -1.60
N ASN A 205 3.22 15.16 -0.62
CA ASN A 205 4.13 14.66 0.42
C ASN A 205 3.42 13.67 1.36
N TYR A 206 4.13 12.61 1.70
CA TYR A 206 3.62 11.53 2.55
C TYR A 206 3.35 11.97 3.99
N ASP A 207 4.06 12.99 4.48
CA ASP A 207 3.84 13.60 5.79
C ASP A 207 2.61 14.52 5.82
N GLY A 208 2.14 14.98 4.65
CA GLY A 208 1.01 15.89 4.48
C GLY A 208 -0.31 15.22 4.10
N THR A 209 -0.34 13.89 3.96
CA THR A 209 -1.52 13.15 3.48
C THR A 209 -1.87 11.95 4.36
N SER A 210 -3.14 11.55 4.31
CA SER A 210 -3.67 10.32 4.89
C SER A 210 -4.00 9.24 3.86
N ILE A 211 -3.97 9.61 2.57
CA ILE A 211 -4.33 8.77 1.43
C ILE A 211 -3.09 8.62 0.55
N ASP A 212 -2.93 7.46 -0.07
CA ASP A 212 -1.84 7.25 -1.03
C ASP A 212 -1.99 8.22 -2.22
N PRO A 213 -0.98 9.06 -2.51
CA PRO A 213 -1.03 9.98 -3.64
C PRO A 213 -1.35 9.32 -4.97
N LEU A 214 -0.85 8.11 -5.21
CA LEU A 214 -1.08 7.42 -6.46
C LEU A 214 -2.52 6.96 -6.59
N GLU A 215 -3.20 6.58 -5.50
CA GLU A 215 -4.64 6.31 -5.54
C GLU A 215 -5.42 7.55 -5.97
N ILE A 216 -5.07 8.73 -5.45
CA ILE A 216 -5.73 10.00 -5.81
C ILE A 216 -5.56 10.28 -7.31
N PHE A 217 -4.33 10.19 -7.82
CA PHE A 217 -4.05 10.47 -9.23
C PHE A 217 -4.72 9.47 -10.17
N ILE A 218 -4.74 8.18 -9.79
CA ILE A 218 -5.39 7.11 -10.56
C ILE A 218 -6.90 7.33 -10.62
N GLN A 219 -7.55 7.57 -9.48
CA GLN A 219 -9.00 7.80 -9.41
C GLN A 219 -9.43 9.11 -10.08
N SER A 220 -8.51 10.08 -10.16
CA SER A 220 -8.74 11.36 -10.85
C SER A 220 -8.47 11.28 -12.36
N GLY A 221 -8.08 10.12 -12.90
CA GLY A 221 -7.79 9.95 -14.33
C GLY A 221 -6.62 10.79 -14.82
N MET A 222 -5.59 10.99 -13.98
CA MET A 222 -4.46 11.88 -14.28
C MET A 222 -3.21 11.15 -14.83
N MET A 223 -3.32 9.86 -15.10
CA MET A 223 -2.27 9.05 -15.73
C MET A 223 -2.70 8.72 -17.17
N ASP A 224 -1.71 8.51 -18.04
CA ASP A 224 -1.90 8.33 -19.49
C ASP A 224 -1.26 7.01 -19.98
N PHE A 225 -1.63 5.87 -19.40
CA PHE A 225 -1.01 4.58 -19.72
C PHE A 225 -1.30 4.08 -21.14
N SER A 226 -2.46 4.40 -21.68
CA SER A 226 -2.78 4.17 -23.09
C SER A 226 -1.76 4.88 -24.01
N GLU A 227 -1.53 6.18 -23.81
CA GLU A 227 -0.55 6.96 -24.58
C GLU A 227 0.89 6.47 -24.37
N ILE A 228 1.23 6.03 -23.16
CA ILE A 228 2.55 5.46 -22.86
C ILE A 228 2.78 4.16 -23.63
N CYS A 229 1.76 3.29 -23.72
CA CYS A 229 1.86 2.06 -24.50
C CYS A 229 2.03 2.34 -25.99
N ASP A 230 1.37 3.37 -26.52
CA ASP A 230 1.34 3.67 -27.95
C ASP A 230 2.53 4.51 -28.43
N SER A 231 2.94 5.52 -27.65
CA SER A 231 3.90 6.55 -28.05
C SER A 231 5.13 6.64 -27.15
N GLY A 232 5.13 5.92 -26.01
CA GLY A 232 6.15 6.06 -24.98
C GLY A 232 6.09 7.39 -24.22
N SER A 233 5.05 8.18 -24.39
CA SER A 233 4.89 9.50 -23.75
C SER A 233 3.57 9.56 -22.99
N GLY A 234 3.57 10.27 -21.86
CA GLY A 234 2.40 10.40 -20.97
C GLY A 234 2.80 10.55 -19.51
N ARG A 235 1.83 10.46 -18.60
CA ARG A 235 2.06 10.58 -17.15
C ARG A 235 1.93 9.24 -16.42
N ILE A 236 2.90 8.95 -15.54
CA ILE A 236 2.89 7.77 -14.66
C ILE A 236 2.94 8.13 -13.19
N GLY A 237 2.48 7.23 -12.33
CA GLY A 237 2.75 7.29 -10.90
C GLY A 237 4.19 6.91 -10.56
N ALA A 238 4.86 7.72 -9.75
CA ALA A 238 6.18 7.42 -9.22
C ALA A 238 6.39 8.02 -7.82
N ASN A 239 7.33 7.44 -7.08
CA ASN A 239 7.62 7.77 -5.69
C ASN A 239 9.08 8.22 -5.57
N LEU A 240 9.30 9.33 -4.88
CA LEU A 240 10.64 9.79 -4.54
C LEU A 240 10.99 9.38 -3.11
N PHE A 241 12.15 8.73 -2.97
CA PHE A 241 12.72 8.35 -1.68
C PHE A 241 14.17 8.85 -1.56
N GLU A 242 14.63 9.00 -0.34
CA GLU A 242 16.00 9.38 -0.01
C GLU A 242 16.68 8.33 0.86
N ILE A 243 17.98 8.16 0.64
CA ILE A 243 18.87 7.27 1.40
C ILE A 243 20.15 8.04 1.78
N PRO A 244 20.91 7.61 2.80
CA PRO A 244 22.23 8.17 3.06
C PRO A 244 23.12 8.10 1.80
N SER A 245 23.85 9.17 1.52
CA SER A 245 24.70 9.29 0.33
C SER A 245 25.71 8.15 0.20
N GLU A 246 26.27 7.69 1.33
CA GLU A 246 27.24 6.61 1.44
C GLU A 246 26.64 5.26 1.02
N ALA A 247 25.33 5.07 1.26
CA ALA A 247 24.61 3.85 0.94
C ALA A 247 24.23 3.74 -0.55
N ARG A 248 24.35 4.82 -1.34
CA ARG A 248 23.89 4.88 -2.75
C ARG A 248 24.39 3.72 -3.59
N ARG A 249 25.69 3.42 -3.56
CA ARG A 249 26.27 2.34 -4.38
C ARG A 249 25.69 0.97 -3.99
N GLN A 250 25.43 0.75 -2.71
CA GLN A 250 24.83 -0.49 -2.23
C GLN A 250 23.35 -0.57 -2.62
N ALA A 251 22.60 0.52 -2.46
CA ALA A 251 21.20 0.60 -2.83
C ALA A 251 20.98 0.33 -4.34
N VAL A 252 21.80 0.90 -5.22
CA VAL A 252 21.75 0.62 -6.67
C VAL A 252 21.95 -0.87 -6.95
N ARG A 253 22.92 -1.51 -6.30
CA ARG A 253 23.16 -2.96 -6.47
C ARG A 253 22.01 -3.81 -5.96
N ILE A 254 21.37 -3.42 -4.87
CA ILE A 254 20.21 -4.12 -4.31
C ILE A 254 19.01 -3.97 -5.24
N ALA A 255 18.72 -2.75 -5.69
CA ALA A 255 17.64 -2.47 -6.64
C ALA A 255 17.80 -3.30 -7.93
N GLY A 256 19.00 -3.33 -8.52
CA GLY A 256 19.26 -4.16 -9.70
C GLY A 256 19.19 -5.67 -9.46
N ARG A 257 19.31 -6.15 -8.21
CA ARG A 257 19.02 -7.55 -7.86
C ARG A 257 17.51 -7.79 -7.74
N MET A 258 16.78 -6.86 -7.13
CA MET A 258 15.32 -6.95 -7.02
C MET A 258 14.64 -6.92 -8.39
N GLU A 259 15.15 -6.08 -9.31
CA GLU A 259 14.67 -6.02 -10.69
C GLU A 259 14.81 -7.38 -11.40
N LYS A 260 15.96 -8.04 -11.25
CA LYS A 260 16.17 -9.40 -11.80
C LYS A 260 15.25 -10.47 -11.19
N LEU A 261 14.74 -10.24 -9.99
CA LEU A 261 13.75 -11.10 -9.34
C LEU A 261 12.31 -10.71 -9.71
N GLY A 262 12.11 -9.69 -10.54
CA GLY A 262 10.80 -9.17 -10.92
C GLY A 262 10.09 -8.37 -9.83
N LEU A 263 10.81 -7.96 -8.77
CA LEU A 263 10.27 -7.28 -7.58
C LEU A 263 10.46 -5.76 -7.55
N GLY A 264 11.10 -5.17 -8.55
CA GLY A 264 11.34 -3.75 -8.48
C GLY A 264 11.68 -3.09 -9.79
N ASN A 265 11.43 -1.80 -9.81
CA ASN A 265 11.83 -0.91 -10.87
C ASN A 265 12.17 0.45 -10.26
N VAL A 266 13.48 0.71 -10.14
CA VAL A 266 13.97 2.04 -9.76
C VAL A 266 14.39 2.73 -11.03
N LEU A 267 13.60 3.72 -11.41
CA LEU A 267 13.70 4.43 -12.67
C LEU A 267 15.00 5.25 -12.70
N LYS A 268 15.37 5.89 -11.59
CA LYS A 268 16.60 6.69 -11.50
C LYS A 268 17.14 6.79 -10.08
N PHE A 269 18.47 6.78 -9.95
CA PHE A 269 19.18 7.17 -8.72
C PHE A 269 19.99 8.44 -8.98
N GLY A 270 19.64 9.51 -8.28
CA GLY A 270 20.38 10.78 -8.29
C GLY A 270 21.75 10.66 -7.63
N PHE A 271 22.63 11.63 -7.89
CA PHE A 271 23.89 11.74 -7.17
C PHE A 271 23.66 12.40 -5.79
N PRO A 272 24.53 12.16 -4.80
CA PRO A 272 24.46 12.83 -3.50
C PRO A 272 24.24 14.33 -3.64
N GLU A 273 23.24 14.87 -2.95
CA GLU A 273 22.95 16.32 -2.85
C GLU A 273 22.65 17.02 -4.18
N HIS A 274 22.50 16.28 -5.28
CA HIS A 274 22.12 16.83 -6.58
C HIS A 274 20.60 16.72 -6.76
N PRO A 275 19.94 17.74 -7.36
CA PRO A 275 18.54 17.64 -7.72
C PRO A 275 18.26 16.43 -8.62
N LEU A 276 17.12 15.79 -8.43
CA LEU A 276 16.67 14.64 -9.20
C LEU A 276 15.36 14.98 -9.90
N LEU A 277 15.42 15.20 -11.21
CA LEU A 277 14.29 15.65 -12.04
C LEU A 277 13.63 16.92 -11.44
N GLU A 278 14.43 17.96 -11.24
CA GLU A 278 14.04 19.26 -10.67
C GLU A 278 13.69 19.24 -9.17
N ILE A 279 13.66 18.07 -8.54
CA ILE A 279 13.38 17.94 -7.11
C ILE A 279 14.67 18.08 -6.30
N PRO A 280 14.76 19.03 -5.35
CA PRO A 280 15.92 19.16 -4.49
C PRO A 280 16.03 17.98 -3.52
N ILE A 281 17.25 17.46 -3.34
CA ILE A 281 17.56 16.35 -2.43
C ILE A 281 18.21 16.90 -1.15
N SER A 282 17.87 16.32 0.01
CA SER A 282 18.42 16.77 1.29
C SER A 282 19.95 16.62 1.37
N ILE A 283 20.59 17.49 2.16
CA ILE A 283 22.03 17.42 2.45
C ILE A 283 22.37 16.06 3.08
N GLY A 284 23.48 15.44 2.67
CA GLY A 284 23.89 14.12 3.12
C GLY A 284 23.05 12.96 2.58
N ARG A 285 22.15 13.21 1.61
CA ARG A 285 21.29 12.18 1.01
C ARG A 285 21.50 12.04 -0.50
N ALA A 286 21.13 10.87 -1.01
CA ALA A 286 20.92 10.61 -2.42
C ALA A 286 19.45 10.26 -2.67
N GLY A 287 18.87 10.81 -3.73
CA GLY A 287 17.50 10.54 -4.15
C GLY A 287 17.37 9.31 -5.05
N GLY A 288 16.24 8.62 -4.98
CA GLY A 288 15.82 7.58 -5.91
C GLY A 288 14.35 7.75 -6.31
N ILE A 289 14.03 7.38 -7.55
CA ILE A 289 12.66 7.36 -8.07
C ILE A 289 12.24 5.92 -8.30
N ALA A 290 11.28 5.43 -7.52
CA ALA A 290 10.67 4.12 -7.70
C ALA A 290 9.34 4.24 -8.43
N ILE A 291 9.06 3.31 -9.34
CA ILE A 291 7.80 3.30 -10.09
C ILE A 291 6.64 2.90 -9.17
N GLY A 292 5.47 3.52 -9.39
CA GLY A 292 4.25 3.19 -8.67
C GLY A 292 3.79 1.75 -8.90
N GLY A 293 3.45 1.03 -7.81
CA GLY A 293 2.94 -0.33 -7.90
C GLY A 293 1.51 -0.43 -8.46
N LEU A 294 0.73 0.64 -8.34
CA LEU A 294 -0.65 0.72 -8.84
C LEU A 294 -0.75 1.20 -10.30
N ASN A 295 0.38 1.51 -10.95
CA ASN A 295 0.44 1.93 -12.34
C ASN A 295 -0.34 1.02 -13.32
N PRO A 296 -0.27 -0.33 -13.24
CA PRO A 296 -1.08 -1.19 -14.10
C PRO A 296 -2.59 -0.95 -14.01
N ILE A 297 -3.06 -0.48 -12.86
CA ILE A 297 -4.48 -0.27 -12.59
C ILE A 297 -5.00 1.02 -13.22
N ALA A 298 -4.14 2.02 -13.40
CA ALA A 298 -4.50 3.25 -14.09
C ALA A 298 -5.06 2.96 -15.50
N ALA A 299 -4.43 2.05 -16.24
CA ALA A 299 -4.88 1.65 -17.57
C ALA A 299 -6.27 0.99 -17.57
N LEU A 300 -6.63 0.27 -16.50
CA LEU A 300 -7.96 -0.33 -16.37
C LEU A 300 -9.03 0.75 -16.18
N ILE A 301 -8.74 1.75 -15.34
CA ILE A 301 -9.63 2.88 -15.09
C ILE A 301 -9.77 3.76 -16.34
N GLU A 302 -8.66 4.05 -17.04
CA GLU A 302 -8.67 4.75 -18.34
C GLU A 302 -9.60 4.06 -19.35
N ALA A 303 -9.60 2.72 -19.38
CA ALA A 303 -10.46 1.92 -20.25
C ALA A 303 -11.91 1.77 -19.75
N GLY A 304 -12.27 2.45 -18.66
CA GLY A 304 -13.62 2.50 -18.10
C GLY A 304 -14.02 1.26 -17.28
N LEU A 305 -13.07 0.45 -16.81
CA LEU A 305 -13.38 -0.68 -15.93
C LEU A 305 -13.61 -0.19 -14.49
N ASP A 306 -14.59 -0.80 -13.83
CA ASP A 306 -14.88 -0.57 -12.42
C ASP A 306 -13.88 -1.34 -11.56
N VAL A 307 -12.87 -0.64 -11.03
CA VAL A 307 -11.79 -1.22 -10.22
C VAL A 307 -11.68 -0.49 -8.88
N LYS A 308 -11.66 -1.26 -7.80
CA LYS A 308 -11.43 -0.75 -6.44
C LYS A 308 -10.02 -1.13 -6.00
N SER A 309 -9.21 -0.15 -5.64
CA SER A 309 -7.80 -0.37 -5.27
C SER A 309 -7.51 0.05 -3.85
N HIS A 310 -6.58 -0.67 -3.24
CA HIS A 310 -6.06 -0.41 -1.91
C HIS A 310 -4.53 -0.53 -1.96
N ALA A 311 -3.83 0.56 -1.68
CA ALA A 311 -2.38 0.66 -1.58
C ALA A 311 -1.87 0.13 -0.23
N VAL A 312 -0.66 -0.44 -0.25
CA VAL A 312 0.06 -0.87 0.96
C VAL A 312 -0.78 -1.85 1.79
N SER A 313 -1.37 -2.83 1.11
CA SER A 313 -2.53 -3.57 1.63
C SER A 313 -2.18 -4.86 2.34
N ASP A 314 -1.16 -5.58 1.89
CA ASP A 314 -0.88 -6.92 2.42
C ASP A 314 0.58 -7.35 2.27
N LEU A 315 0.93 -8.40 3.02
CA LEU A 315 2.17 -9.14 2.93
C LEU A 315 1.92 -10.49 2.24
N ALA A 316 2.27 -10.58 0.96
CA ALA A 316 2.13 -11.81 0.20
C ALA A 316 3.43 -12.62 0.24
N ASP A 317 3.32 -13.94 0.45
CA ASP A 317 4.46 -14.84 0.28
C ASP A 317 5.02 -14.71 -1.15
N PHE A 318 6.34 -14.48 -1.27
CA PHE A 318 7.01 -14.32 -2.56
C PHE A 318 6.74 -15.49 -3.51
N SER A 319 6.65 -16.72 -2.99
CA SER A 319 6.38 -17.93 -3.79
C SER A 319 4.96 -17.98 -4.37
N SER A 320 4.03 -17.20 -3.83
CA SER A 320 2.66 -17.08 -4.36
C SER A 320 2.55 -16.16 -5.56
N LEU A 321 3.56 -15.32 -5.80
CA LEU A 321 3.62 -14.42 -6.95
C LEU A 321 4.07 -15.17 -8.20
N PHE A 322 3.58 -14.71 -9.36
CA PHE A 322 3.95 -15.24 -10.66
C PHE A 322 4.15 -14.12 -11.67
N HIS A 323 4.93 -14.40 -12.72
CA HIS A 323 5.19 -13.44 -13.77
C HIS A 323 3.91 -13.08 -14.55
N PHE A 324 3.68 -11.79 -14.81
CA PHE A 324 2.46 -11.25 -15.41
C PHE A 324 2.05 -11.93 -16.72
N SER A 325 3.01 -12.43 -17.50
CA SER A 325 2.75 -13.16 -18.75
C SER A 325 1.89 -14.42 -18.57
N SER A 326 1.80 -14.95 -17.35
CA SER A 326 0.96 -16.11 -17.02
C SER A 326 -0.51 -15.72 -16.74
N LEU A 327 -0.84 -14.42 -16.69
CA LEU A 327 -2.21 -13.95 -16.42
C LEU A 327 -3.26 -14.59 -17.36
N PRO A 328 -3.09 -14.62 -18.70
CA PRO A 328 -4.12 -15.17 -19.59
C PRO A 328 -4.48 -16.63 -19.31
N ALA A 329 -3.50 -17.43 -18.90
CA ALA A 329 -3.70 -18.83 -18.53
C ALA A 329 -4.32 -18.97 -17.14
N ARG A 330 -3.93 -18.12 -16.18
CA ARG A 330 -4.39 -18.24 -14.78
C ARG A 330 -5.80 -17.72 -14.55
N ILE A 331 -6.26 -16.71 -15.31
CA ILE A 331 -7.64 -16.23 -15.20
C ILE A 331 -8.68 -17.28 -15.61
N GLN A 332 -8.28 -18.30 -16.39
CA GLN A 332 -9.16 -19.42 -16.77
C GLN A 332 -9.66 -20.23 -15.56
N LEU A 333 -8.97 -20.15 -14.43
CA LEU A 333 -9.36 -20.80 -13.17
C LEU A 333 -10.47 -20.04 -12.42
N PHE A 334 -10.80 -18.82 -12.86
CA PHE A 334 -11.78 -17.93 -12.24
C PHE A 334 -13.06 -17.77 -13.09
N ARG A 335 -13.14 -18.52 -14.20
CA ARG A 335 -14.32 -18.60 -15.06
C ARG A 335 -15.38 -19.56 -14.51
#